data_AF-A0A961JYV3-F1
#
_entry.id   AF-A0A961JYV3-F1
#
_cell.length_a   1.000
_cell.length_b   1.000
_cell.length_c   1.000
_cell.angle_alpha   90.00
_cell.angle_beta   90.00
_cell.angle_gamma   90.00
#
_symmetry.space_group_name_H-M   'P 1'
#
loop_
_entity.id
_entity.type
_entity.pdbx_description
1 polymer ?
#
loop_
_entity_poly.entity_id
_entity_poly.type
_entity_poly.pdbx_seq_one_letter_code
_entity_poly.pdbx_strand_id
1 'polypeptide(L)'
;MTQDREQTPLDHRLLATFAKEAETADPIDWSGVDIDRSAAYEIMASQIAEMFRDYEMQGIGRDPQMAIALSTIVKLSVENFVLNQRLLSAGLIQPEP
;
A
#
# COMPACT_ATOMS: atom_id res chain seq x y z
N MET A 1 -14.74 -31.00 -11.24
CA MET A 1 -13.66 -31.19 -10.25
C MET A 1 -12.72 -30.01 -10.38
N THR A 2 -13.10 -28.88 -9.78
CA THR A 2 -12.23 -27.71 -9.69
C THR A 2 -11.17 -28.02 -8.65
N GLN A 3 -9.91 -28.04 -9.06
CA GLN A 3 -8.80 -28.18 -8.12
C GLN A 3 -8.84 -26.99 -7.18
N ASP A 4 -9.14 -27.25 -5.90
CA ASP A 4 -8.78 -26.36 -4.80
C ASP A 4 -7.25 -26.21 -4.84
N ARG A 5 -6.78 -25.14 -5.47
CA ARG A 5 -5.38 -24.73 -5.34
C ARG A 5 -5.22 -24.29 -3.91
N GLU A 6 -4.41 -25.00 -3.13
CA GLU A 6 -3.93 -24.51 -1.83
C GLU A 6 -3.41 -23.10 -2.03
N GLN A 7 -4.10 -22.13 -1.43
CA GLN A 7 -3.72 -20.73 -1.48
C GLN A 7 -2.65 -20.52 -0.42
N THR A 8 -1.43 -20.26 -0.86
CA THR A 8 -0.38 -19.80 0.04
C THR A 8 -0.80 -18.44 0.62
N PRO A 9 -0.78 -18.26 1.95
CA PRO A 9 -1.06 -16.98 2.57
C PRO A 9 -0.16 -15.89 1.98
N LEU A 10 -0.70 -14.68 1.82
CA LEU A 10 0.08 -13.55 1.33
C LEU A 10 1.22 -13.24 2.30
N ASP A 11 2.46 -13.38 1.85
CA ASP A 11 3.65 -13.12 2.67
C ASP A 11 3.89 -11.60 2.79
N HIS A 12 3.52 -11.04 3.95
CA HIS A 12 3.72 -9.63 4.25
C HIS A 12 5.19 -9.19 4.18
N ARG A 13 6.17 -10.09 4.42
CA ARG A 13 7.59 -9.73 4.31
C ARG A 13 7.99 -9.48 2.86
N LEU A 14 7.40 -10.25 1.94
CA LEU A 14 7.57 -10.03 0.51
C LEU A 14 6.95 -8.70 0.09
N LEU A 15 5.74 -8.39 0.59
CA LEU A 15 5.09 -7.09 0.35
C LEU A 15 5.95 -5.91 0.86
N ALA A 16 6.49 -6.01 2.08
CA ALA A 16 7.35 -4.97 2.64
C ALA A 16 8.62 -4.79 1.81
N THR A 17 9.22 -5.88 1.33
CA THR A 17 10.39 -5.84 0.44
C THR A 17 10.06 -5.12 -0.87
N PHE A 18 9.00 -5.53 -1.56
CA PHE A 18 8.61 -4.91 -2.83
C PHE A 18 8.22 -3.43 -2.67
N ALA A 19 7.55 -3.07 -1.58
CA ALA A 19 7.19 -1.68 -1.31
C ALA A 19 8.43 -0.80 -1.07
N LYS A 20 9.44 -1.29 -0.34
CA LYS A 20 10.72 -0.61 -0.16
C LYS A 20 11.49 -0.47 -1.47
N GLU A 21 11.47 -1.49 -2.32
CA GLU A 21 12.11 -1.42 -3.65
C GLU A 21 11.40 -0.41 -4.56
N ALA A 22 10.07 -0.35 -4.53
CA ALA A 22 9.29 0.60 -5.31
C ALA A 22 9.57 2.07 -4.93
N GLU A 23 9.85 2.36 -3.65
CA GLU A 23 10.22 3.71 -3.16
C GLU A 23 11.48 4.25 -3.86
N THR A 24 12.36 3.40 -4.38
CA THR A 24 13.56 3.87 -5.09
C THR A 24 13.23 4.66 -6.37
N ALA A 25 12.09 4.40 -6.99
CA ALA A 25 11.60 5.11 -8.17
C ALA A 25 10.66 6.27 -7.83
N ASP A 26 10.00 6.22 -6.66
CA ASP A 26 9.07 7.23 -6.16
C ASP A 26 9.33 7.49 -4.67
N PRO A 27 10.29 8.37 -4.34
CA PRO A 27 10.74 8.56 -2.97
C PRO A 27 9.65 9.15 -2.07
N ILE A 28 9.49 8.59 -0.87
CA ILE A 28 8.60 9.16 0.15
C ILE A 28 9.39 10.18 0.97
N ASP A 29 8.80 11.35 1.21
CA ASP A 29 9.36 12.31 2.17
C ASP A 29 9.08 11.85 3.61
N TRP A 30 10.12 11.38 4.28
CA TRP A 30 10.08 10.99 5.69
C TRP A 30 10.47 12.13 6.64
N SER A 31 10.68 13.34 6.15
CA SER A 31 11.06 14.47 6.97
C SER A 31 9.99 14.77 8.04
N GLY A 32 10.43 14.97 9.28
CA GLY A 32 9.52 15.23 10.41
C GLY A 32 8.75 14.01 10.92
N VAL A 33 9.03 12.79 10.42
CA VAL A 33 8.43 11.55 10.93
C VAL A 33 9.47 10.78 11.75
N ASP A 34 9.26 10.72 13.07
CA ASP A 34 10.10 9.95 14.00
C ASP A 34 9.63 8.49 14.08
N ILE A 35 9.87 7.72 13.00
CA ILE A 35 9.56 6.29 12.94
C ILE A 35 10.65 5.53 12.21
N ASP A 36 10.92 4.30 12.63
CA ASP A 36 11.76 3.39 11.86
C ASP A 36 11.04 2.99 10.56
N ARG A 37 11.64 3.33 9.41
CA ARG A 37 11.04 3.09 8.10
C ARG A 37 10.79 1.60 7.87
N SER A 38 11.73 0.74 8.29
CA SER A 38 11.58 -0.70 8.09
C SER A 38 10.41 -1.27 8.86
N ALA A 39 10.26 -0.87 10.13
CA ALA A 39 9.13 -1.20 10.96
C ALA A 39 7.81 -0.65 10.38
N ALA A 40 7.81 0.58 9.85
CA ALA A 40 6.64 1.15 9.19
C ALA A 40 6.17 0.28 8.01
N TYR A 41 7.08 -0.11 7.12
CA TYR A 41 6.77 -1.02 6.00
C TYR A 41 6.26 -2.38 6.47
N GLU A 42 6.87 -2.97 7.50
CA GLU A 42 6.45 -4.28 8.03
C GLU A 42 5.05 -4.23 8.66
N ILE A 43 4.75 -3.19 9.44
CA ILE A 43 3.43 -2.98 10.05
C ILE A 43 2.37 -2.84 8.95
N MET A 44 2.60 -1.97 7.96
CA MET A 44 1.64 -1.73 6.88
C MET A 44 1.43 -3.00 6.02
N ALA A 45 2.51 -3.69 5.68
CA ALA A 45 2.44 -4.93 4.91
C ALA A 45 1.68 -6.03 5.66
N SER A 46 1.89 -6.15 6.98
CA SER A 46 1.18 -7.12 7.83
C SER A 46 -0.33 -6.84 7.83
N GLN A 47 -0.73 -5.58 7.98
CA GLN A 47 -2.14 -5.17 7.98
C GLN A 47 -2.81 -5.47 6.63
N ILE A 48 -2.13 -5.19 5.52
CA ILE A 48 -2.65 -5.47 4.18
C ILE A 48 -2.77 -6.98 3.96
N ALA A 49 -1.77 -7.78 4.35
CA ALA A 49 -1.83 -9.23 4.23
C ALA A 49 -2.98 -9.84 5.04
N GLU A 50 -3.19 -9.34 6.27
CA GLU A 50 -4.32 -9.73 7.11
C GLU A 50 -5.66 -9.38 6.47
N MET A 51 -5.80 -8.19 5.90
CA MET A 51 -7.03 -7.78 5.19
C MET A 51 -7.37 -8.72 4.02
N PHE A 52 -6.39 -9.12 3.21
CA PHE A 52 -6.63 -10.05 2.10
C PHE A 52 -6.93 -11.47 2.57
N ARG A 53 -6.29 -11.90 3.66
CA ARG A 53 -6.62 -13.17 4.32
C ARG A 53 -8.07 -13.18 4.81
N ASP A 54 -8.55 -12.06 5.37
CA ASP A 54 -9.94 -11.95 5.83
C ASP A 54 -10.93 -11.96 4.65
N TYR A 55 -10.57 -11.38 3.50
CA TYR A 55 -11.37 -11.52 2.27
C TYR A 55 -11.47 -12.96 1.78
N GLU A 56 -10.36 -13.71 1.84
CA GLU A 56 -10.35 -15.14 1.52
C GLU A 56 -11.25 -15.93 2.49
N MET A 57 -11.19 -15.66 3.80
CA MET A 57 -12.06 -16.30 4.80
C MET A 57 -13.55 -15.97 4.60
N GLN A 58 -13.86 -14.78 4.06
CA GLN A 58 -15.21 -14.37 3.72
C GLN A 58 -15.69 -14.93 2.36
N GLY A 59 -14.87 -15.70 1.66
CA GLY A 59 -15.21 -16.29 0.36
C GLY A 59 -15.23 -15.28 -0.79
N ILE A 60 -14.59 -14.12 -0.63
CA ILE A 60 -14.48 -13.10 -1.69
C ILE A 60 -13.49 -13.61 -2.75
N GLY A 61 -13.96 -13.73 -3.99
CA GLY A 61 -13.13 -14.19 -5.10
C GLY A 61 -11.98 -13.23 -5.46
N ARG A 62 -11.01 -13.73 -6.23
CA ARG A 62 -9.81 -12.97 -6.63
C ARG A 62 -10.13 -11.69 -7.43
N ASP A 63 -11.08 -11.74 -8.36
CA ASP A 63 -11.40 -10.58 -9.20
C ASP A 63 -11.97 -9.41 -8.36
N PRO A 64 -12.95 -9.63 -7.45
CA PRO A 64 -13.34 -8.61 -6.48
C PRO A 64 -12.21 -8.11 -5.58
N GLN A 65 -11.34 -9.01 -5.06
CA GLN A 65 -10.19 -8.60 -4.24
C GLN A 65 -9.24 -7.68 -5.02
N MET A 66 -8.96 -8.01 -6.29
CA MET A 66 -8.14 -7.19 -7.18
C MET A 66 -8.78 -5.83 -7.45
N ALA A 67 -10.09 -5.79 -7.70
CA ALA A 67 -10.83 -4.54 -7.89
C ALA A 67 -10.76 -3.64 -6.64
N ILE A 68 -10.86 -4.23 -5.44
CA ILE A 68 -10.69 -3.52 -4.16
C ILE A 68 -9.27 -2.98 -4.02
N ALA A 69 -8.25 -3.80 -4.34
CA ALA A 69 -6.84 -3.40 -4.30
C ALA A 69 -6.57 -2.16 -5.18
N LEU A 70 -6.97 -2.25 -6.45
CA LEU A 70 -6.80 -1.18 -7.43
C LEU A 70 -7.59 0.08 -7.06
N SER A 71 -8.82 -0.08 -6.56
CA SER A 71 -9.62 1.06 -6.08
C SER A 71 -8.97 1.76 -4.89
N THR A 72 -8.34 0.99 -3.99
CA THR A 72 -7.58 1.54 -2.86
C THR A 72 -6.36 2.31 -3.33
N ILE A 73 -5.60 1.78 -4.31
CA ILE A 73 -4.47 2.49 -4.92
C ILE A 73 -4.93 3.80 -5.54
N VAL A 74 -6.00 3.80 -6.35
CA VAL A 74 -6.56 5.02 -6.94
C VAL A 74 -6.93 6.04 -5.86
N LYS A 75 -7.59 5.60 -4.78
CA LYS A 75 -7.96 6.49 -3.66
C LYS A 75 -6.72 7.11 -3.02
N LEU A 76 -5.71 6.32 -2.70
CA LEU A 76 -4.46 6.81 -2.09
C LEU A 76 -3.73 7.79 -3.02
N SER A 77 -3.72 7.54 -4.34
CA SER A 77 -3.16 8.47 -5.32
C SER A 77 -3.93 9.80 -5.37
N VAL A 78 -5.25 9.76 -5.31
CA VAL A 78 -6.09 10.98 -5.26
C VAL A 78 -5.87 11.74 -3.94
N GLU A 79 -5.80 11.03 -2.81
CA GLU A 79 -5.51 11.63 -1.50
C GLU A 79 -4.13 12.29 -1.47
N ASN A 80 -3.10 11.61 -1.98
CA ASN A 80 -1.76 12.14 -2.12
C ASN A 80 -1.74 13.39 -3.03
N PHE A 81 -2.38 13.34 -4.20
CA PHE A 81 -2.51 14.49 -5.09
C PHE A 81 -3.17 15.69 -4.38
N VAL A 82 -4.30 15.48 -3.70
CA VAL A 82 -4.98 16.57 -2.98
C VAL A 82 -4.13 17.13 -1.83
N LEU A 83 -3.40 16.28 -1.10
CA LEU A 83 -2.48 16.72 -0.05
C LEU A 83 -1.35 17.56 -0.62
N ASN A 84 -0.71 17.13 -1.70
CA ASN A 84 0.34 17.91 -2.37
C ASN A 84 -0.17 19.28 -2.83
N GLN A 85 -1.37 19.35 -3.42
CA GLN A 85 -1.98 20.62 -3.80
C GLN A 85 -2.22 21.54 -2.60
N ARG A 86 -2.60 20.99 -1.45
CA ARG A 86 -2.79 21.76 -0.20
C ARG A 86 -1.46 22.28 0.34
N LEU A 87 -0.42 21.45 0.36
CA LEU A 87 0.91 21.83 0.83
C LEU A 87 1.53 22.92 -0.05
N LEU A 88 1.40 22.80 -1.38
CA LEU A 88 1.80 23.84 -2.34
C LEU A 88 1.06 25.15 -2.09
N SER A 89 -0.27 25.09 -1.91
CA SER A 89 -1.10 26.27 -1.65
C SER A 89 -0.76 26.94 -0.31
N ALA A 90 -0.28 26.18 0.68
CA ALA A 90 0.18 26.67 1.97
C ALA A 90 1.64 27.16 1.97
N GLY A 91 2.38 26.99 0.87
CA GLY A 91 3.79 27.34 0.76
C GLY A 91 4.72 26.45 1.59
N LEU A 92 4.29 25.25 1.95
CA LEU A 92 5.05 24.30 2.78
C LEU A 92 5.98 23.39 1.96
N ILE A 93 5.69 23.22 0.67
CA ILE A 93 6.53 22.51 -0.30
C ILE A 93 6.66 23.33 -1.58
N GLN A 94 7.72 23.09 -2.35
CA GLN A 94 7.94 23.70 -3.66
C GLN A 94 7.57 22.69 -4.76
N PRO A 95 7.13 23.14 -5.95
CA PRO A 95 6.97 22.23 -7.08
C PRO A 95 8.32 21.60 -7.43
N GLU A 96 8.33 20.28 -7.65
CA GLU A 96 9.48 19.58 -8.22
C GLU A 96 9.87 20.26 -9.56
N PRO A 97 11.17 20.46 -9.84
CA PRO A 97 11.66 21.13 -11.05
C PRO A 97 11.38 20.36 -12.35
#